data_AF-A0A6J3HH28-F1
#
_entry.id   AF-A0A6J3HH28-F1
#
_cell.length_a   1.000
_cell.length_b   1.000
_cell.length_c   1.000
_cell.angle_alpha   90.00
_cell.angle_beta   90.00
_cell.angle_gamma   90.00
#
_symmetry.space_group_name_H-M   'P 1'
#
loop_
_entity.id
_entity.type
_entity.pdbx_description
1 polymer ?
#
loop_
_entity_poly.entity_id
_entity_poly.type
_entity_poly.pdbx_seq_one_letter_code
_entity_poly.pdbx_strand_id
1 'polypeptide(L)'
;MPLGSSHGPEAETPESGSADMNPVLVVHGGAGPVSEDVKERLRQGIVRAATVGYCILREGGSAVDAVEGAVVTLEDNPEFNAGKCAFRLVNNVSPVKLLPQNK
;
A
#
# COMPACT_ATOMS: atom_id res chain seq x y z
N MET A 1 -61.73 -27.04 -7.36
CA MET A 1 -60.65 -26.91 -8.36
C MET A 1 -59.85 -25.68 -7.98
N PRO A 2 -58.57 -25.77 -7.58
CA PRO A 2 -57.73 -24.58 -7.44
C PRO A 2 -56.91 -24.35 -8.72
N LEU A 3 -56.82 -23.07 -9.10
CA LEU A 3 -56.11 -22.55 -10.26
C LEU A 3 -54.62 -22.34 -9.94
N GLY A 4 -53.76 -22.81 -10.85
CA GLY A 4 -52.61 -22.09 -11.42
C GLY A 4 -51.53 -21.52 -10.50
N SER A 5 -50.38 -22.19 -10.50
CA SER A 5 -49.05 -21.64 -10.16
C SER A 5 -48.54 -20.73 -11.30
N SER A 6 -47.99 -19.56 -10.97
CA SER A 6 -47.01 -18.84 -11.79
C SER A 6 -46.39 -17.69 -11.01
N HIS A 7 -45.09 -17.75 -10.72
CA HIS A 7 -44.10 -16.66 -10.60
C HIS A 7 -42.76 -17.41 -10.38
N GLY A 8 -42.06 -17.79 -11.45
CA GLY A 8 -40.93 -17.04 -12.02
C GLY A 8 -39.63 -17.60 -11.44
N PRO A 9 -38.54 -17.79 -12.21
CA PRO A 9 -37.29 -18.26 -11.62
C PRO A 9 -36.80 -17.16 -10.68
N GLU A 10 -36.74 -17.46 -9.39
CA GLU A 10 -36.04 -16.64 -8.41
C GLU A 10 -34.62 -16.48 -8.94
N ALA A 11 -34.25 -15.23 -9.27
CA ALA A 11 -32.91 -14.91 -9.69
C ALA A 11 -31.98 -15.35 -8.57
N GLU A 12 -31.26 -16.42 -8.82
CA GLU A 12 -30.19 -16.94 -7.99
C GLU A 12 -29.24 -15.77 -7.76
N THR A 13 -29.32 -15.15 -6.58
CA THR A 13 -28.27 -14.27 -6.09
C THR A 13 -26.99 -15.08 -6.21
N PRO A 14 -25.93 -14.57 -6.85
CA PRO A 14 -24.68 -15.28 -6.83
C PRO A 14 -24.32 -15.37 -5.35
N GLU A 15 -24.38 -16.58 -4.81
CA GLU A 15 -23.74 -16.99 -3.58
C GLU A 15 -22.28 -16.63 -3.78
N SER A 16 -21.96 -15.38 -3.43
CA SER A 16 -20.60 -14.86 -3.35
C SER A 16 -19.97 -15.67 -2.25
N GLY A 17 -19.38 -16.81 -2.63
CA GLY A 17 -18.51 -17.58 -1.77
C GLY A 17 -17.45 -16.61 -1.29
N SER A 18 -17.61 -16.08 -0.08
CA SER A 18 -16.51 -15.60 0.70
C SER A 18 -15.67 -16.85 0.93
N ALA A 19 -14.78 -17.14 -0.01
CA ALA A 19 -13.67 -18.01 0.29
C ALA A 19 -13.10 -17.47 1.59
N ASP A 20 -13.07 -18.32 2.64
CA ASP A 20 -12.42 -18.03 3.91
C ASP A 20 -10.91 -17.84 3.63
N MET A 21 -10.59 -16.74 2.98
CA MET A 21 -9.26 -16.36 2.56
C MET A 21 -8.67 -15.63 3.73
N ASN A 22 -7.70 -16.27 4.36
CA ASN A 22 -6.90 -15.60 5.38
C ASN A 22 -6.09 -14.50 4.67
N PRO A 23 -6.41 -13.21 4.90
CA PRO A 23 -5.85 -12.13 4.10
C PRO A 23 -4.35 -11.99 4.39
N VAL A 24 -3.57 -11.64 3.37
CA VAL A 24 -2.13 -11.41 3.48
C VAL A 24 -1.81 -10.01 2.98
N LEU A 25 -1.06 -9.26 3.79
CA LEU A 25 -0.56 -7.93 3.43
C LEU A 25 0.96 -7.91 3.55
N VAL A 26 1.63 -7.38 2.53
CA VAL A 26 3.08 -7.20 2.50
C VAL A 26 3.40 -5.73 2.30
N VAL A 27 4.30 -5.20 3.11
CA VAL A 27 4.74 -3.80 3.07
C VAL A 27 6.26 -3.74 2.92
N HIS A 28 6.76 -2.85 2.06
CA HIS A 28 8.20 -2.62 1.87
C HIS A 28 8.54 -1.13 1.98
N GLY A 29 9.72 -0.83 2.52
CA GLY A 29 10.20 0.55 2.71
C GLY A 29 10.99 1.14 1.53
N GLY A 30 11.25 0.33 0.51
CA GLY A 30 12.18 0.65 -0.58
C GLY A 30 13.52 -0.06 -0.41
N ALA A 31 14.52 0.34 -1.19
CA ALA A 31 15.85 -0.25 -1.20
C ALA A 31 16.92 0.84 -1.03
N GLY A 32 18.00 0.51 -0.32
CA GLY A 32 19.12 1.42 -0.09
C GLY A 32 19.95 1.03 1.14
N PRO A 33 21.14 1.63 1.32
CA PRO A 33 21.92 1.44 2.53
C PRO A 33 21.15 1.98 3.75
N VAL A 34 21.07 1.17 4.80
CA VAL A 34 20.44 1.53 6.07
C VAL A 34 21.51 1.60 7.14
N SER A 35 21.65 2.76 7.80
CA SER A 35 22.53 2.90 8.97
C SER A 35 21.89 2.27 10.20
N GLU A 36 22.72 1.78 11.13
CA GLU A 36 22.22 1.13 12.35
C GLU A 36 21.40 2.10 13.22
N ASP A 37 21.72 3.40 13.18
CA ASP A 37 21.00 4.46 13.90
C ASP A 37 19.55 4.66 13.45
N VAL A 38 19.23 4.28 12.21
CA VAL A 38 17.91 4.51 11.58
C VAL A 38 17.12 3.21 11.44
N LYS A 39 17.80 2.06 11.45
CA LYS A 39 17.25 0.72 11.23
C LYS A 39 16.04 0.39 12.12
N GLU A 40 16.12 0.71 13.41
CA GLU A 40 15.00 0.46 14.33
C GLU A 40 13.79 1.35 14.01
N ARG A 41 14.02 2.63 13.66
CA ARG A 41 12.92 3.53 13.27
C ARG A 41 12.24 3.09 11.97
N LEU A 42 13.02 2.61 10.99
CA LEU A 42 12.49 2.00 9.76
C LEU A 42 11.68 0.74 10.06
N ARG A 43 12.20 -0.17 10.90
CA ARG A 43 11.50 -1.38 11.31
C ARG A 43 10.16 -1.03 11.95
N GLN A 44 10.13 -0.10 12.88
CA GLN A 44 8.90 0.36 13.51
C GLN A 44 7.93 0.99 12.51
N GLY A 45 8.43 1.73 11.53
CA GLY A 45 7.62 2.29 10.45
C GLY A 45 6.91 1.23 9.62
N ILE A 46 7.65 0.19 9.20
CA ILE A 46 7.08 -0.95 8.45
C ILE A 46 6.05 -1.71 9.30
N VAL A 47 6.35 -1.97 10.58
CA VAL A 47 5.42 -2.65 11.49
C VAL A 47 4.14 -1.84 11.65
N ARG A 48 4.22 -0.52 11.81
CA ARG A 48 3.04 0.35 11.89
C ARG A 48 2.20 0.28 10.62
N ALA A 49 2.81 0.45 9.45
CA ALA A 49 2.12 0.40 8.18
C ALA A 49 1.43 -0.97 7.93
N ALA A 50 2.14 -2.07 8.19
CA ALA A 50 1.59 -3.41 8.08
C ALA A 50 0.43 -3.64 9.06
N THR A 51 0.54 -3.11 10.29
CA THR A 51 -0.51 -3.23 11.31
C THR A 51 -1.78 -2.49 10.89
N VAL A 52 -1.66 -1.25 10.41
CA VAL A 52 -2.81 -0.45 9.95
C VAL A 52 -3.55 -1.16 8.82
N GLY A 53 -2.84 -1.57 7.75
CA GLY A 53 -3.48 -2.26 6.64
C GLY A 53 -4.05 -3.63 7.02
N TYR A 54 -3.38 -4.38 7.91
CA TYR A 54 -3.88 -5.68 8.35
C TYR A 54 -5.12 -5.55 9.25
N CYS A 55 -5.22 -4.51 10.07
CA CYS A 55 -6.45 -4.22 10.82
C CYS A 55 -7.64 -3.98 9.90
N ILE A 56 -7.46 -3.22 8.81
CA ILE A 56 -8.52 -2.98 7.81
C ILE A 56 -9.00 -4.31 7.22
N LEU A 57 -8.07 -5.20 6.81
CA LEU A 57 -8.43 -6.53 6.29
C LEU A 57 -9.16 -7.39 7.34
N ARG A 58 -8.72 -7.34 8.60
CA ARG A 58 -9.37 -8.08 9.70
C ARG A 58 -10.77 -7.60 10.02
N GLU A 59 -11.06 -6.32 9.78
CA GLU A 59 -12.37 -5.70 9.99
C GLU A 59 -13.32 -5.92 8.80
N GLY A 60 -12.87 -6.62 7.75
CA GLY A 60 -13.66 -6.89 6.54
C GLY A 60 -13.57 -5.76 5.50
N GLY A 61 -12.62 -4.84 5.64
CA GLY A 61 -12.34 -3.81 4.65
C GLY A 61 -11.76 -4.38 3.35
N SER A 62 -11.78 -3.58 2.29
CA SER A 62 -11.31 -4.04 0.99
C SER A 62 -9.78 -4.12 0.92
N ALA A 63 -9.27 -4.91 -0.03
CA ALA A 63 -7.84 -4.95 -0.31
C ALA A 63 -7.28 -3.56 -0.70
N VAL A 64 -8.10 -2.71 -1.34
CA VAL A 64 -7.72 -1.35 -1.74
C VAL A 64 -7.55 -0.45 -0.50
N ASP A 65 -8.52 -0.48 0.41
CA ASP A 65 -8.46 0.31 1.66
C ASP A 65 -7.24 -0.09 2.51
N ALA A 66 -6.94 -1.39 2.55
CA ALA A 66 -5.82 -1.92 3.32
C ALA A 66 -4.46 -1.45 2.79
N VAL A 67 -4.25 -1.47 1.46
CA VAL A 67 -3.00 -0.99 0.87
C VAL A 67 -2.90 0.53 0.96
N GLU A 68 -4.01 1.26 0.79
CA GLU A 68 -4.05 2.72 0.96
C GLU A 68 -3.65 3.11 2.38
N GLY A 69 -4.28 2.52 3.41
CA GLY A 69 -3.95 2.82 4.81
C GLY A 69 -2.49 2.50 5.16
N ALA A 70 -1.94 1.41 4.63
CA ALA A 70 -0.53 1.08 4.80
C ALA A 70 0.40 2.11 4.14
N VAL A 71 0.08 2.55 2.92
CA VAL A 71 0.89 3.54 2.18
C VAL A 71 0.81 4.93 2.81
N VAL A 72 -0.37 5.40 3.20
CA VAL A 72 -0.53 6.68 3.93
C VAL A 72 0.32 6.70 5.20
N THR A 73 0.35 5.58 5.93
CA THR A 73 1.21 5.44 7.13
C THR A 73 2.70 5.57 6.81
N LEU A 74 3.15 5.13 5.62
CA LEU A 74 4.52 5.33 5.17
C LEU A 74 4.77 6.77 4.69
N GLU A 75 3.83 7.38 3.98
CA GLU A 75 3.91 8.77 3.50
C GLU A 75 3.98 9.82 4.61
N ASP A 76 3.33 9.53 5.74
CA ASP A 76 3.38 10.37 6.94
C ASP A 76 4.63 10.16 7.79
N ASN A 77 5.40 9.10 7.51
CA ASN A 77 6.58 8.76 8.28
C ASN A 77 7.85 9.36 7.64
N PRO A 78 8.58 10.23 8.36
CA PRO A 78 9.70 10.97 7.78
C PRO A 78 10.92 10.13 7.40
N GLU A 79 10.99 8.88 7.86
CA GLU A 79 12.07 7.96 7.53
C GLU A 79 11.91 7.36 6.12
N PHE A 80 10.76 7.54 5.47
CA PHE A 80 10.47 6.98 4.15
C PHE A 80 10.43 8.08 3.09
N ASN A 81 11.00 7.77 1.93
CA ASN A 81 10.98 8.63 0.75
C ASN A 81 9.64 8.51 0.03
N ALA A 82 8.56 8.95 0.68
CA ALA A 82 7.20 8.96 0.16
C ALA A 82 6.45 10.18 0.70
N GLY A 83 5.45 10.67 -0.05
CA GLY A 83 4.58 11.77 0.39
C GLY A 83 5.35 13.01 0.89
N LYS A 84 5.15 13.36 2.16
CA LYS A 84 5.70 14.57 2.79
C LYS A 84 7.23 14.60 2.82
N CYS A 85 7.86 13.44 2.81
CA CYS A 85 9.32 13.29 2.84
C CYS A 85 9.90 12.81 1.50
N ALA A 86 9.14 12.97 0.40
CA ALA A 86 9.65 12.72 -0.94
C ALA A 86 10.85 13.63 -1.28
N PHE A 87 11.91 13.03 -1.82
CA PHE A 87 13.09 13.75 -2.29
C PHE A 87 12.69 14.72 -3.40
N ARG A 88 12.93 16.01 -3.19
CA ARG A 88 12.62 17.03 -4.18
C ARG A 88 13.69 17.01 -5.28
N LEU A 89 13.32 16.58 -6.48
CA LEU A 89 14.17 16.79 -7.65
C LEU A 89 14.38 18.30 -7.83
N VAL A 90 15.63 18.74 -7.70
CA VAL A 90 16.00 20.12 -7.98
C VAL A 90 16.03 20.32 -9.50
N ASN A 91 15.19 21.22 -10.01
CA ASN A 91 15.30 21.74 -11.38
C ASN A 91 16.53 22.65 -11.58
N ASN A 92 17.56 22.56 -10.73
CA ASN A 92 18.80 23.29 -10.87
C ASN A 92 19.92 22.31 -11.23
N VAL A 93 19.97 22.00 -12.52
CA VAL A 93 21.19 21.44 -13.12
C VAL A 93 22.24 22.55 -13.03
N SER A 94 23.14 22.46 -12.04
CA SER A 94 24.41 23.19 -12.12
C SER A 94 25.04 22.80 -13.46
N PRO A 95 25.44 23.74 -14.34
CA PRO A 95 26.07 23.38 -15.60
C PRO A 95 27.29 22.50 -15.28
N VAL A 96 27.27 21.28 -15.84
CA VAL A 96 28.40 20.36 -15.77
C VAL A 96 29.60 21.11 -16.33
N LYS A 97 30.56 21.45 -15.47
CA LYS A 97 31.82 22.06 -15.89
C LYS A 97 32.59 20.97 -16.62
N LEU A 98 32.46 20.94 -17.95
CA LEU A 98 33.29 20.12 -18.82
C LEU A 98 34.75 20.40 -18.48
N LEU A 99 35.43 19.42 -17.89
CA LEU A 99 36.89 19.45 -17.79
C LEU A 99 37.44 19.54 -19.22
N PRO A 100 38.46 20.38 -19.48
CA PRO A 100 39.03 20.51 -20.80
C PRO A 100 39.56 19.14 -21.24
N GLN A 101 39.02 18.64 -22.36
CA GLN A 101 39.58 17.47 -23.02
C GLN A 101 40.95 17.88 -23.56
N ASN A 102 42.00 17.25 -23.04
CA ASN A 102 43.36 17.45 -23.52
C ASN A 102 43.42 17.13 -25.01
N LYS A 103 43.95 18.08 -25.80
CA LYS A 103 44.25 17.93 -27.23
C LYS A 103 45.64 17.35 -27.42
#